data_AF-A0A2V6JC62-F1
#
_entry.id   AF-A0A2V6JC62-F1
#
_cell.length_a   1.000
_cell.length_b   1.000
_cell.length_c   1.000
_cell.angle_alpha   90.00
_cell.angle_beta   90.00
_cell.angle_gamma   90.00
#
_symmetry.space_group_name_H-M   'P 1'
#
loop_
_entity.id
_entity.type
_entity.pdbx_description
1 polymer ?
#
loop_
_entity_poly.entity_id
_entity_poly.type
_entity_poly.pdbx_seq_one_letter_code
_entity_poly.pdbx_strand_id
1 'polypeptide(L)'
;MVAAAEDRLQIIRTAFPKEGLFAEKEWLLSPNAFPIDRKSLPDLEQLGHRLFVFQRACNQLYQLSVKGKQPEWVAQYLDAGKPKELIEFSRQKDIRDDLPRVIRPDLILTEKGYIIAEIDSVPGGIGLTGWLNQAYSSFDNDIVGGASGMLEGFRAIMPNGADIVISEESATYRPEMEWLAARLNQRPVAGGDDSSSVCTFTAAGVNAPGYNWRVVPAENYEPHEGRAVYRFFELFDLPNIPGMENALRANADRRITVTPPIKPYLEEKMWFALFWLQPLREFWRRELGEKYFIKLQEVIPYSWLLDPTPLPQHAVIPRLEIHDWREAAKFSQKDRDLLLKVSGFSPLGWGSRGIALGSDLPHAEWEKRIEHALATFQSSPTILQKFHKGALFDHQYWDPDSGELKAMKGRVRLCPYYFVERDRVRLRGALATIAPADKKFLHGMSEAILVPSKTHL
;
A
#
# COMPACT_ATOMS: atom_id res chain seq x y z
N MET A 1 15.10 -4.47 -33.54
CA MET A 1 14.96 -4.32 -32.07
C MET A 1 15.22 -2.88 -31.61
N VAL A 2 16.30 -2.22 -32.06
CA VAL A 2 16.60 -0.82 -31.68
C VAL A 2 15.51 0.17 -32.13
N ALA A 3 15.13 0.18 -33.42
CA ALA A 3 14.08 1.08 -33.93
C ALA A 3 12.73 0.92 -33.21
N ALA A 4 12.30 -0.33 -32.95
CA ALA A 4 11.07 -0.60 -32.19
C ALA A 4 11.15 -0.14 -30.71
N ALA A 5 12.35 -0.11 -30.12
CA ALA A 5 12.54 0.45 -28.79
C ALA A 5 12.53 1.99 -28.83
N GLU A 6 13.13 2.62 -29.83
CA GLU A 6 13.07 4.08 -30.03
C GLU A 6 11.63 4.56 -30.24
N ASP A 7 10.83 3.84 -31.02
CA ASP A 7 9.39 4.12 -31.21
C ASP A 7 8.64 4.09 -29.86
N ARG A 8 8.92 3.09 -29.00
CA ARG A 8 8.30 2.97 -27.68
C ARG A 8 8.71 4.10 -26.74
N LEU A 9 9.98 4.50 -26.74
CA LEU A 9 10.45 5.64 -25.95
C LEU A 9 9.70 6.91 -26.33
N GLN A 10 9.53 7.14 -27.64
CA GLN A 10 8.81 8.31 -28.14
C GLN A 10 7.32 8.26 -27.76
N ILE A 11 6.68 7.09 -27.84
CA ILE A 11 5.30 6.90 -27.37
C ILE A 11 5.18 7.26 -25.88
N ILE A 12 6.05 6.72 -25.03
CA ILE A 12 6.02 6.97 -23.58
C ILE A 12 6.24 8.46 -23.29
N ARG A 13 7.26 9.09 -23.90
CA ARG A 13 7.55 10.52 -23.73
C ARG A 13 6.41 11.42 -24.21
N THR A 14 5.76 11.06 -25.31
CA THR A 14 4.63 11.84 -25.86
C THR A 14 3.38 11.69 -24.98
N ALA A 15 3.20 10.54 -24.31
CA ALA A 15 2.08 10.28 -23.41
C ALA A 15 2.23 10.96 -22.04
N PHE A 16 3.42 11.45 -21.68
CA PHE A 16 3.68 12.04 -20.36
C PHE A 16 2.80 13.29 -20.13
N PRO A 17 2.13 13.41 -18.97
CA PRO A 17 1.42 14.62 -18.60
C PRO A 17 2.40 15.79 -18.44
N LYS A 18 1.98 17.00 -18.84
CA LYS A 18 2.81 18.21 -18.71
C LYS A 18 3.09 18.55 -17.26
N GLU A 19 2.12 18.28 -16.40
CA GLU A 19 2.14 18.49 -14.95
C GLU A 19 2.92 17.38 -14.21
N GLY A 20 3.37 16.34 -14.93
CA GLY A 20 4.02 15.16 -14.36
C GLY A 20 3.04 14.20 -13.66
N LEU A 21 3.61 13.16 -13.04
CA LEU A 21 2.86 12.20 -12.21
C LEU A 21 3.32 12.20 -10.75
N PHE A 22 4.46 12.82 -10.47
CA PHE A 22 4.94 13.17 -9.14
C PHE A 22 5.58 14.55 -9.20
N ALA A 23 5.40 15.37 -8.16
CA ALA A 23 5.93 16.73 -8.16
C ALA A 23 7.48 16.78 -8.16
N GLU A 24 8.15 15.72 -7.71
CA GLU A 24 9.60 15.75 -7.42
C GLU A 24 10.31 14.40 -7.63
N LYS A 25 9.68 13.43 -8.32
CA LYS A 25 10.26 12.10 -8.53
C LYS A 25 10.37 11.77 -10.00
N GLU A 26 11.60 11.63 -10.46
CA GLU A 26 11.94 10.99 -11.73
C GLU A 26 12.17 9.50 -11.51
N TRP A 27 12.07 8.73 -12.59
CA TRP A 27 12.41 7.31 -12.61
C TRP A 27 12.93 6.93 -14.00
N LEU A 28 13.61 5.81 -14.08
CA LEU A 28 14.14 5.28 -15.32
C LEU A 28 13.03 4.68 -16.18
N LEU A 29 12.93 5.13 -17.43
CA LEU A 29 11.98 4.59 -18.41
C LEU A 29 12.50 3.26 -18.97
N SER A 30 11.58 2.38 -19.35
CA SER A 30 11.91 1.07 -19.92
C SER A 30 11.02 0.70 -21.10
N PRO A 31 11.54 0.04 -22.16
CA PRO A 31 10.73 -0.41 -23.29
C PRO A 31 9.80 -1.57 -22.97
N ASN A 32 9.96 -2.20 -21.81
CA ASN A 32 9.29 -3.46 -21.48
C ASN A 32 8.57 -3.34 -20.13
N ALA A 33 7.30 -3.75 -20.11
CA ALA A 33 6.58 -4.02 -18.87
C ALA A 33 7.24 -5.18 -18.10
N PHE A 34 7.08 -5.21 -16.79
CA PHE A 34 7.65 -6.27 -15.96
C PHE A 34 6.88 -7.59 -16.13
N PRO A 35 7.55 -8.69 -16.49
CA PRO A 35 6.88 -9.97 -16.73
C PRO A 35 6.47 -10.66 -15.42
N ILE A 36 5.20 -11.04 -15.32
CA ILE A 36 4.68 -11.93 -14.28
C ILE A 36 4.40 -13.29 -14.95
N ASP A 37 4.92 -14.37 -14.35
CA ASP A 37 4.62 -15.73 -14.82
C ASP A 37 3.11 -15.98 -14.80
N ARG A 38 2.54 -16.38 -15.94
CA ARG A 38 1.13 -16.72 -16.08
C ARG A 38 0.65 -17.72 -15.03
N LYS A 39 1.50 -18.63 -14.57
CA LYS A 39 1.16 -19.60 -13.51
C LYS A 39 0.99 -18.94 -12.13
N SER A 40 1.65 -17.80 -11.89
CA SER A 40 1.59 -17.06 -10.64
C SER A 40 0.41 -16.09 -10.56
N LEU A 41 -0.14 -15.66 -11.71
CA LEU A 41 -1.23 -14.70 -11.76
C LEU A 41 -2.48 -15.13 -10.98
N PRO A 42 -3.01 -16.37 -11.08
CA PRO A 42 -4.19 -16.76 -10.31
C PRO A 42 -3.96 -16.68 -8.79
N ASP A 43 -2.74 -16.97 -8.32
CA ASP A 43 -2.42 -16.82 -6.90
C ASP A 43 -2.34 -15.35 -6.50
N LEU A 44 -1.78 -14.49 -7.36
CA LEU A 44 -1.77 -13.04 -7.16
C LEU A 44 -3.19 -12.45 -7.15
N GLU A 45 -4.10 -12.90 -8.00
CA GLU A 45 -5.52 -12.50 -7.96
C GLU A 45 -6.17 -12.95 -6.64
N GLN A 46 -5.91 -14.20 -6.24
CA GLN A 46 -6.46 -14.76 -5.01
C GLN A 46 -5.90 -14.10 -3.74
N LEU A 47 -4.66 -13.59 -3.78
CA LEU A 47 -4.05 -12.81 -2.71
C LEU A 47 -4.91 -11.60 -2.34
N GLY A 48 -5.45 -10.87 -3.32
CA GLY A 48 -6.34 -9.74 -3.06
C GLY A 48 -7.52 -10.10 -2.18
N HIS A 49 -8.18 -11.23 -2.47
CA HIS A 49 -9.29 -11.72 -1.64
C HIS A 49 -8.81 -12.15 -0.24
N ARG A 50 -7.67 -12.83 -0.13
CA ARG A 50 -7.10 -13.21 1.18
C ARG A 50 -6.82 -11.98 2.05
N LEU A 51 -6.28 -10.91 1.46
CA LEU A 51 -5.98 -9.66 2.16
C LEU A 51 -7.24 -8.89 2.55
N PHE A 52 -8.28 -8.92 1.72
CA PHE A 52 -9.58 -8.35 2.08
C PHE A 52 -10.20 -9.06 3.30
N VAL A 53 -10.19 -10.40 3.30
CA VAL A 53 -10.67 -11.19 4.45
C VAL A 53 -9.81 -10.94 5.69
N PHE A 54 -8.49 -10.78 5.50
CA PHE A 54 -7.57 -10.40 6.57
C PHE A 54 -7.89 -9.04 7.18
N GLN A 55 -8.05 -7.98 6.39
CA GLN A 55 -8.43 -6.65 6.89
C GLN A 55 -9.79 -6.66 7.60
N ARG A 56 -10.76 -7.43 7.10
CA ARG A 56 -12.04 -7.65 7.78
C ARG A 56 -11.85 -8.31 9.15
N ALA A 57 -11.01 -9.34 9.22
CA ALA A 57 -10.69 -10.03 10.47
C ALA A 57 -9.94 -9.12 11.46
N CYS A 58 -9.04 -8.25 10.99
CA CYS A 58 -8.39 -7.21 11.80
C CYS A 58 -9.43 -6.25 12.41
N ASN A 59 -10.34 -5.72 11.60
CA ASN A 59 -11.43 -4.86 12.07
C ASN A 59 -12.28 -5.58 13.13
N GLN A 60 -12.65 -6.82 12.89
CA GLN A 60 -13.44 -7.62 13.82
C GLN A 60 -12.70 -7.91 15.13
N LEU A 61 -11.41 -8.25 15.07
CA LEU A 61 -10.60 -8.53 16.24
C LEU A 61 -10.50 -7.30 17.16
N TYR A 62 -10.21 -6.13 16.58
CA TYR A 62 -10.19 -4.86 17.30
C TYR A 62 -11.54 -4.60 18.01
N GLN A 63 -12.64 -4.70 17.27
CA GLN A 63 -13.99 -4.45 17.81
C GLN A 63 -14.39 -5.44 18.91
N LEU A 64 -13.95 -6.71 18.83
CA LEU A 64 -14.19 -7.71 19.86
C LEU A 64 -13.30 -7.48 21.09
N SER A 65 -12.06 -7.05 20.91
CA SER A 65 -11.14 -6.68 21.98
C SER A 65 -11.69 -5.50 22.80
N VAL A 66 -12.17 -4.44 22.14
CA VAL A 66 -12.85 -3.29 22.79
C VAL A 66 -14.08 -3.72 23.61
N LYS A 67 -14.76 -4.79 23.21
CA LYS A 67 -15.95 -5.33 23.90
C LYS A 67 -15.64 -6.38 24.97
N GLY A 68 -14.36 -6.67 25.25
CA GLY A 68 -13.94 -7.73 26.18
C GLY A 68 -14.27 -9.15 25.70
N LYS A 69 -14.49 -9.36 24.39
CA LYS A 69 -14.79 -10.67 23.77
C LYS A 69 -13.57 -11.34 23.13
N GLN A 70 -12.48 -10.60 23.04
CA GLN A 70 -11.13 -11.03 22.68
C GLN A 70 -10.17 -10.33 23.66
N PRO A 71 -8.90 -10.74 23.75
CA PRO A 71 -7.99 -10.15 24.75
C PRO A 71 -7.89 -8.62 24.62
N GLU A 72 -8.05 -7.92 25.74
CA GLU A 72 -8.13 -6.44 25.78
C GLU A 72 -6.83 -5.76 25.32
N TRP A 73 -5.69 -6.41 25.53
CA TRP A 73 -4.38 -5.89 25.13
C TRP A 73 -4.27 -5.65 23.61
N VAL A 74 -5.07 -6.32 22.78
CA VAL A 74 -5.08 -6.08 21.33
C VAL A 74 -5.52 -4.64 21.03
N ALA A 75 -6.65 -4.20 21.56
CA ALA A 75 -7.11 -2.83 21.40
C ALA A 75 -6.17 -1.84 22.09
N GLN A 76 -5.67 -2.17 23.29
CA GLN A 76 -4.72 -1.31 24.01
C GLN A 76 -3.46 -1.01 23.17
N TYR A 77 -2.85 -2.04 22.56
CA TYR A 77 -1.68 -1.82 21.70
C TYR A 77 -2.02 -1.06 20.42
N LEU A 78 -3.16 -1.35 19.80
CA LEU A 78 -3.59 -0.68 18.57
C LEU A 78 -4.05 0.76 18.81
N ASP A 79 -4.44 1.13 20.03
CA ASP A 79 -4.82 2.49 20.42
C ASP A 79 -3.62 3.33 20.92
N ALA A 80 -2.49 2.69 21.23
CA ALA A 80 -1.28 3.36 21.70
C ALA A 80 -0.85 4.52 20.78
N GLY A 81 -0.55 5.66 21.39
CA GLY A 81 -0.10 6.88 20.71
C GLY A 81 -1.18 7.72 20.01
N LYS A 82 -2.44 7.25 19.96
CA LYS A 82 -3.49 7.90 19.16
C LYS A 82 -4.30 8.90 19.99
N PRO A 83 -4.74 10.02 19.39
CA PRO A 83 -5.67 10.95 20.03
C PRO A 83 -6.97 10.27 20.44
N LYS A 84 -7.49 10.63 21.62
CA LYS A 84 -8.69 10.02 22.19
C LYS A 84 -9.91 10.23 21.30
N GLU A 85 -10.04 11.42 20.72
CA GLU A 85 -11.14 11.80 19.85
C GLU A 85 -11.18 10.92 18.59
N LEU A 86 -10.00 10.60 18.04
CA LEU A 86 -9.87 9.71 16.88
C LEU A 86 -10.22 8.26 17.23
N ILE A 87 -9.77 7.77 18.39
CA ILE A 87 -10.14 6.44 18.89
C ILE A 87 -11.67 6.34 19.04
N GLU A 88 -12.29 7.32 19.70
CA GLU A 88 -13.75 7.38 19.90
C GLU A 88 -14.50 7.44 18.57
N PHE A 89 -14.05 8.26 17.63
CA PHE A 89 -14.61 8.34 16.28
C PHE A 89 -14.55 6.98 15.57
N SER A 90 -13.39 6.32 15.58
CA SER A 90 -13.16 5.05 14.87
C SER A 90 -13.99 3.86 15.38
N ARG A 91 -14.62 4.01 16.55
CA ARG A 91 -15.48 3.03 17.22
C ARG A 91 -16.98 3.28 17.03
N GLN A 92 -17.36 4.35 16.31
CA GLN A 92 -18.75 4.65 16.04
C GLN A 92 -19.45 3.53 15.26
N LYS A 93 -20.73 3.33 15.56
CA LYS A 93 -21.53 2.24 14.97
C LYS A 93 -21.71 2.42 13.46
N ASP A 94 -21.76 3.66 12.99
CA ASP A 94 -22.05 4.01 11.60
C ASP A 94 -20.95 3.58 10.63
N ILE A 95 -19.68 3.64 11.07
CA ILE A 95 -18.52 3.22 10.27
C ILE A 95 -17.98 1.85 10.70
N ARG A 96 -18.67 1.13 11.59
CA ARG A 96 -18.19 -0.11 12.21
C ARG A 96 -17.72 -1.13 11.20
N ASP A 97 -18.48 -1.31 10.11
CA ASP A 97 -18.23 -2.35 9.11
C ASP A 97 -17.47 -1.82 7.88
N ASP A 98 -17.14 -0.51 7.86
CA ASP A 98 -16.39 0.08 6.75
C ASP A 98 -14.95 -0.45 6.71
N LEU A 99 -14.48 -0.74 5.50
CA LEU A 99 -13.14 -1.24 5.21
C LEU A 99 -12.54 -0.45 4.04
N PRO A 100 -11.20 -0.40 3.91
CA PRO A 100 -10.55 0.14 2.71
C PRO A 100 -11.07 -0.51 1.43
N ARG A 101 -11.39 0.32 0.42
CA ARG A 101 -11.88 -0.16 -0.89
C ARG A 101 -10.78 -0.37 -1.92
N VAL A 102 -9.56 0.07 -1.62
CA VAL A 102 -8.35 -0.22 -2.39
C VAL A 102 -7.39 -0.93 -1.46
N ILE A 103 -6.84 -2.06 -1.90
CA ILE A 103 -5.86 -2.83 -1.15
C ILE A 103 -4.61 -2.89 -2.01
N ARG A 104 -3.49 -2.38 -1.50
CA ARG A 104 -2.18 -2.45 -2.16
C ARG A 104 -1.15 -3.04 -1.21
N PRO A 105 -0.83 -4.35 -1.31
CA PRO A 105 0.34 -4.88 -0.65
C PRO A 105 1.60 -4.49 -1.42
N ASP A 106 2.68 -4.24 -0.70
CA ASP A 106 4.01 -4.10 -1.27
C ASP A 106 4.70 -5.47 -1.20
N LEU A 107 4.89 -6.12 -2.35
CA LEU A 107 5.43 -7.48 -2.44
C LEU A 107 6.91 -7.44 -2.83
N ILE A 108 7.78 -8.02 -2.01
CA ILE A 108 9.18 -8.26 -2.36
C ILE A 108 9.27 -9.60 -3.09
N LEU A 109 9.68 -9.59 -4.36
CA LEU A 109 9.88 -10.82 -5.10
C LEU A 109 11.15 -11.53 -4.61
N THR A 110 11.06 -12.83 -4.38
CA THR A 110 12.11 -13.72 -3.87
C THR A 110 12.29 -14.91 -4.80
N GLU A 111 13.31 -15.74 -4.58
CA GLU A 111 13.54 -16.94 -5.38
C GLU A 111 12.39 -17.96 -5.32
N LYS A 112 11.56 -17.91 -4.27
CA LYS A 112 10.49 -18.89 -3.99
C LYS A 112 9.09 -18.34 -4.18
N GLY A 113 8.94 -17.11 -4.69
CA GLY A 113 7.65 -16.41 -4.77
C GLY A 113 7.79 -14.99 -4.23
N TYR A 114 6.89 -14.54 -3.37
CA TYR A 114 6.90 -13.18 -2.83
C TYR A 114 6.63 -13.14 -1.32
N ILE A 115 7.08 -12.07 -0.68
CA ILE A 115 6.81 -11.77 0.73
C ILE A 115 6.20 -10.38 0.82
N ILE A 116 5.18 -10.21 1.67
CA ILE A 116 4.53 -8.93 1.90
C ILE A 116 5.42 -8.09 2.82
N ALA A 117 5.87 -6.93 2.35
CA ALA A 117 6.59 -5.96 3.18
C ALA A 117 5.64 -5.14 4.05
N GLU A 118 4.53 -4.70 3.47
CA GLU A 118 3.46 -3.95 4.14
C GLU A 118 2.16 -3.98 3.31
N ILE A 119 1.06 -3.53 3.91
CA ILE A 119 -0.20 -3.25 3.22
C ILE A 119 -0.44 -1.74 3.38
N ASP A 120 -0.49 -1.02 2.26
CA ASP A 120 -0.73 0.42 2.27
C ASP A 120 -2.23 0.69 2.49
N SER A 121 -2.53 1.58 3.43
CA SER A 121 -3.91 1.96 3.78
C SER A 121 -4.43 3.12 2.95
N VAL A 122 -3.53 3.97 2.44
CA VAL A 122 -3.84 5.14 1.59
C VAL A 122 -2.93 5.06 0.36
N PRO A 123 -3.17 4.09 -0.54
CA PRO A 123 -2.19 3.76 -1.56
C PRO A 123 -2.03 4.87 -2.61
N GLY A 124 -0.85 5.48 -2.65
CA GLY A 124 -0.37 6.21 -3.82
C GLY A 124 -0.02 5.30 -5.01
N GLY A 125 0.33 5.89 -6.15
CA GLY A 125 0.68 5.19 -7.38
C GLY A 125 -0.52 4.76 -8.23
N ILE A 126 -1.76 5.06 -7.84
CA ILE A 126 -2.97 4.66 -8.58
C ILE A 126 -3.01 5.36 -9.94
N GLY A 127 -2.82 6.68 -9.95
CA GLY A 127 -2.83 7.48 -11.18
C GLY A 127 -1.62 7.17 -12.04
N LEU A 128 -0.43 7.05 -11.44
CA LEU A 128 0.78 6.62 -12.14
C LEU A 128 0.60 5.27 -12.84
N THR A 129 0.10 4.26 -12.12
CA THR A 129 -0.09 2.92 -12.67
C THR A 129 -1.15 2.93 -13.76
N GLY A 130 -2.22 3.71 -13.59
CA GLY A 130 -3.22 3.92 -14.64
C GLY A 130 -2.63 4.53 -15.91
N TRP A 131 -1.76 5.53 -15.77
CA TRP A 131 -1.06 6.14 -16.90
C TRP A 131 -0.11 5.16 -17.58
N LEU A 132 0.71 4.44 -16.80
CA LEU A 132 1.62 3.41 -17.30
C LEU A 132 0.86 2.33 -18.07
N ASN A 133 -0.28 1.86 -17.53
CA ASN A 133 -1.13 0.91 -18.20
C ASN A 133 -1.61 1.44 -19.56
N GLN A 134 -2.11 2.67 -19.64
CA GLN A 134 -2.54 3.28 -20.90
C GLN A 134 -1.40 3.41 -21.92
N ALA A 135 -0.24 3.90 -21.47
CA ALA A 135 0.91 4.11 -22.34
C ALA A 135 1.43 2.78 -22.91
N TYR A 136 1.62 1.77 -22.06
CA TYR A 136 2.18 0.48 -22.49
C TYR A 136 1.16 -0.36 -23.27
N SER A 137 -0.14 -0.26 -22.99
CA SER A 137 -1.17 -0.96 -23.76
C SER A 137 -1.29 -0.51 -25.22
N SER A 138 -0.67 0.61 -25.61
CA SER A 138 -0.59 1.00 -27.02
C SER A 138 0.34 0.10 -27.86
N PHE A 139 1.23 -0.66 -27.21
CA PHE A 139 2.20 -1.54 -27.88
C PHE A 139 2.39 -2.92 -27.20
N ASP A 140 1.67 -3.20 -26.12
CA ASP A 140 1.69 -4.48 -25.39
C ASP A 140 0.26 -4.86 -24.94
N ASN A 141 -0.30 -5.93 -25.49
CA ASN A 141 -1.68 -6.33 -25.21
C ASN A 141 -1.84 -7.12 -23.90
N ASP A 142 -0.74 -7.49 -23.24
CA ASP A 142 -0.72 -8.41 -22.10
C ASP A 142 -0.58 -7.68 -20.75
N ILE A 143 -0.77 -6.36 -20.72
CA ILE A 143 -0.69 -5.56 -19.49
C ILE A 143 -1.75 -6.03 -18.47
N VAL A 144 -1.33 -6.28 -17.24
CA VAL A 144 -2.23 -6.67 -16.14
C VAL A 144 -3.24 -5.56 -15.89
N GLY A 145 -4.53 -5.90 -16.05
CA GLY A 145 -5.64 -4.96 -15.95
C GLY A 145 -5.91 -4.14 -17.22
N GLY A 146 -5.07 -4.27 -18.26
CA GLY A 146 -5.19 -3.53 -19.51
C GLY A 146 -5.13 -2.01 -19.36
N ALA A 147 -5.45 -1.29 -20.44
CA ALA A 147 -5.36 0.16 -20.50
C ALA A 147 -6.30 0.91 -19.51
N SER A 148 -7.46 0.33 -19.18
CA SER A 148 -8.52 1.00 -18.41
C SER A 148 -8.70 0.45 -17.00
N GLY A 149 -8.06 -0.67 -16.63
CA GLY A 149 -8.34 -1.39 -15.39
C GLY A 149 -8.29 -0.54 -14.14
N MET A 150 -7.24 0.27 -13.96
CA MET A 150 -7.09 1.17 -12.82
C MET A 150 -8.23 2.21 -12.74
N LEU A 151 -8.62 2.80 -13.87
CA LEU A 151 -9.71 3.77 -13.95
C LEU A 151 -11.07 3.13 -13.68
N GLU A 152 -11.30 1.93 -14.22
CA GLU A 152 -12.52 1.15 -13.97
C GLU A 152 -12.65 0.75 -12.51
N GLY A 153 -11.57 0.28 -11.89
CA GLY A 153 -11.53 -0.07 -10.48
C GLY A 153 -11.87 1.12 -9.59
N PHE A 154 -11.21 2.27 -9.82
CA PHE A 154 -11.46 3.48 -9.03
C PHE A 154 -12.90 4.00 -9.22
N ARG A 155 -13.42 3.97 -10.45
CA ARG A 155 -14.82 4.30 -10.74
C ARG A 155 -15.79 3.33 -10.05
N ALA A 156 -15.49 2.04 -10.03
CA ALA A 156 -16.37 1.03 -9.45
C ALA A 156 -16.55 1.19 -7.92
N ILE A 157 -15.51 1.67 -7.22
CA ILE A 157 -15.60 1.92 -5.76
C ILE A 157 -16.33 3.22 -5.41
N MET A 158 -16.41 4.18 -6.34
CA MET A 158 -17.06 5.48 -6.19
C MET A 158 -17.83 5.88 -7.48
N PRO A 159 -18.94 5.20 -7.80
CA PRO A 159 -19.60 5.29 -9.11
C PRO A 159 -20.24 6.65 -9.42
N ASN A 160 -20.52 7.46 -8.40
CA ASN A 160 -21.17 8.77 -8.53
C ASN A 160 -20.15 9.93 -8.63
N GLY A 161 -18.85 9.60 -8.76
CA GLY A 161 -17.77 10.56 -8.60
C GLY A 161 -17.43 10.81 -7.13
N ALA A 162 -16.28 11.43 -6.90
CA ALA A 162 -15.79 11.71 -5.56
C ALA A 162 -14.90 12.95 -5.50
N ASP A 163 -14.77 13.49 -4.29
CA ASP A 163 -13.72 14.42 -3.95
C ASP A 163 -12.50 13.62 -3.48
N ILE A 164 -11.37 13.78 -4.15
CA ILE A 164 -10.07 13.25 -3.72
C ILE A 164 -9.44 14.32 -2.82
N VAL A 165 -9.47 14.09 -1.51
CA VAL A 165 -9.05 15.05 -0.49
C VAL A 165 -7.62 14.76 -0.09
N ILE A 166 -6.68 15.61 -0.49
CA ILE A 166 -5.23 15.38 -0.35
C ILE A 166 -4.60 16.42 0.57
N SER A 167 -3.86 15.97 1.58
CA SER A 167 -3.15 16.89 2.50
C SER A 167 -1.82 17.39 1.93
N GLU A 168 -1.29 18.44 2.54
CA GLU A 168 0.05 18.97 2.27
C GLU A 168 1.14 17.91 2.49
N GLU A 169 1.04 17.07 3.53
CA GLU A 169 1.97 15.96 3.78
C GLU A 169 2.02 14.97 2.60
N SER A 170 0.90 14.82 1.88
CA SER A 170 0.77 13.94 0.72
C SER A 170 0.95 14.67 -0.62
N ALA A 171 1.31 15.95 -0.63
CA ALA A 171 1.29 16.81 -1.82
C ALA A 171 2.11 16.27 -3.01
N THR A 172 3.17 15.49 -2.76
CA THR A 172 3.99 14.88 -3.82
C THR A 172 3.20 13.96 -4.76
N TYR A 173 2.06 13.43 -4.31
CA TYR A 173 1.15 12.57 -5.07
C TYR A 173 0.01 13.34 -5.78
N ARG A 174 -0.12 14.64 -5.55
CA ARG A 174 -1.19 15.45 -6.17
C ARG A 174 -1.25 15.30 -7.69
N PRO A 175 -0.13 15.33 -8.45
CA PRO A 175 -0.21 15.25 -9.91
C PRO A 175 -0.83 13.96 -10.42
N GLU A 176 -0.54 12.80 -9.82
CA GLU A 176 -1.18 11.54 -10.24
C GLU A 176 -2.68 11.51 -9.93
N MET A 177 -3.11 12.14 -8.82
CA MET A 177 -4.52 12.22 -8.45
C MET A 177 -5.28 13.17 -9.39
N GLU A 178 -4.64 14.27 -9.80
CA GLU A 178 -5.20 15.20 -10.78
C GLU A 178 -5.34 14.54 -12.15
N TRP A 179 -4.31 13.79 -12.58
CA TRP A 179 -4.38 12.97 -13.79
C TRP A 179 -5.53 11.96 -13.71
N LEU A 180 -5.66 11.25 -12.59
CA LEU A 180 -6.72 10.27 -12.36
C LEU A 180 -8.11 10.92 -12.47
N ALA A 181 -8.34 12.03 -11.77
CA ALA A 181 -9.60 12.77 -11.80
C ALA A 181 -9.92 13.27 -13.21
N ALA A 182 -8.94 13.85 -13.92
CA ALA A 182 -9.10 14.32 -15.29
C ALA A 182 -9.51 13.20 -16.25
N ARG A 183 -8.91 12.01 -16.13
CA ARG A 183 -9.28 10.83 -16.94
C ARG A 183 -10.65 10.27 -16.57
N LEU A 184 -11.00 10.23 -15.28
CA LEU A 184 -12.30 9.75 -14.83
C LEU A 184 -13.46 10.64 -15.29
N ASN A 185 -13.22 11.95 -15.44
CA ASN A 185 -14.16 12.92 -16.00
C ASN A 185 -14.29 12.85 -17.53
N GLN A 186 -13.56 11.96 -18.20
CA GLN A 186 -13.77 11.72 -19.63
C GLN A 186 -14.74 10.55 -19.83
N ARG A 187 -15.69 10.71 -20.76
CA ARG A 187 -16.55 9.61 -21.23
C ARG A 187 -15.78 8.71 -22.18
N PRO A 188 -15.88 7.38 -22.02
CA PRO A 188 -15.52 6.46 -23.09
C PRO A 188 -16.38 6.77 -24.31
N VAL A 189 -15.78 6.94 -25.48
CA VAL A 189 -16.54 6.99 -26.73
C VAL A 189 -17.03 5.57 -27.01
N ALA A 190 -18.34 5.35 -26.94
CA ALA A 190 -18.93 4.08 -27.36
C ALA A 190 -18.83 3.98 -28.88
N GLY A 191 -17.86 3.21 -29.39
CA GLY A 191 -17.65 2.98 -30.81
C GLY A 191 -17.04 1.61 -31.09
N GLY A 192 -17.90 0.67 -31.53
CA GLY A 192 -17.56 -0.56 -32.23
C GLY A 192 -17.18 -1.77 -31.36
N ASP A 193 -17.93 -2.86 -31.49
CA ASP A 193 -17.50 -4.22 -31.15
C ASP A 193 -16.13 -4.47 -31.79
N ASP A 194 -15.05 -4.38 -31.02
CA ASP A 194 -13.87 -5.24 -31.20
C ASP A 194 -12.88 -5.09 -30.04
N SER A 195 -12.34 -6.23 -29.62
CA SER A 195 -11.57 -6.42 -28.39
C SER A 195 -10.13 -5.87 -28.48
N SER A 196 -9.87 -4.80 -29.23
CA SER A 196 -8.52 -4.24 -29.39
C SER A 196 -8.45 -2.73 -29.64
N SER A 197 -9.49 -1.94 -29.41
CA SER A 197 -9.48 -0.52 -29.78
C SER A 197 -8.98 0.39 -28.65
N VAL A 198 -8.01 1.23 -29.01
CA VAL A 198 -7.57 2.42 -28.27
C VAL A 198 -8.79 3.15 -27.71
N CYS A 199 -8.92 3.21 -26.38
CA CYS A 199 -10.02 3.92 -25.73
C CYS A 199 -9.88 5.42 -26.04
N THR A 200 -10.68 5.89 -26.99
CA THR A 200 -10.84 7.33 -27.24
C THR A 200 -11.81 7.91 -26.21
N PHE A 201 -11.42 9.04 -25.64
CA PHE A 201 -12.09 9.68 -24.52
C PHE A 201 -12.57 11.08 -24.93
N THR A 202 -13.82 11.42 -24.62
CA THR A 202 -14.37 12.78 -24.81
C THR A 202 -14.69 13.40 -23.46
N ALA A 203 -14.50 14.71 -23.29
CA ALA A 203 -14.84 15.38 -22.03
C ALA A 203 -16.32 15.16 -21.66
N ALA A 204 -16.59 14.67 -20.46
CA ALA A 204 -17.95 14.70 -19.92
C ALA A 204 -18.28 16.14 -19.51
N GLY A 205 -19.51 16.60 -19.75
CA GLY A 205 -19.97 17.84 -19.12
C GLY A 205 -19.96 17.68 -17.59
N VAL A 206 -19.53 18.72 -16.87
CA VAL A 206 -19.36 18.73 -15.39
C VAL A 206 -20.64 18.32 -14.63
N ASN A 207 -21.81 18.44 -15.27
CA ASN A 207 -23.12 18.08 -14.71
C ASN A 207 -23.58 16.66 -15.07
N ALA A 208 -22.76 15.83 -15.72
CA ALA A 208 -23.11 14.46 -16.03
C ALA A 208 -23.02 13.57 -14.76
N PRO A 209 -24.10 12.85 -14.38
CA PRO A 209 -24.07 11.93 -13.24
C PRO A 209 -22.91 10.93 -13.37
N GLY A 210 -22.10 10.77 -12.32
CA GLY A 210 -20.96 9.84 -12.30
C GLY A 210 -19.63 10.37 -12.89
N TYR A 211 -19.62 11.58 -13.45
CA TYR A 211 -18.44 12.23 -14.04
C TYR A 211 -18.13 13.56 -13.35
N ASN A 212 -18.11 13.52 -12.02
CA ASN A 212 -17.74 14.66 -11.20
C ASN A 212 -16.64 14.20 -10.23
N TRP A 213 -15.39 14.27 -10.67
CA TRP A 213 -14.20 13.96 -9.88
C TRP A 213 -13.35 15.22 -9.74
N ARG A 214 -12.93 15.55 -8.52
CA ARG A 214 -12.04 16.70 -8.27
C ARG A 214 -11.02 16.35 -7.21
N VAL A 215 -9.83 16.92 -7.35
CA VAL A 215 -8.79 16.89 -6.31
C VAL A 215 -8.90 18.18 -5.54
N VAL A 216 -8.98 18.10 -4.21
CA VAL A 216 -9.16 19.25 -3.31
C VAL A 216 -8.17 19.16 -2.16
N PRO A 217 -7.60 20.29 -1.70
CA PRO A 217 -6.75 20.31 -0.52
C PRO A 217 -7.54 19.91 0.73
N ALA A 218 -6.92 19.12 1.61
CA ALA A 218 -7.54 18.67 2.85
C ALA A 218 -7.73 19.82 3.85
N GLU A 219 -6.83 20.79 3.83
CA GLU A 219 -6.71 21.91 4.76
C GLU A 219 -7.87 22.89 4.65
N ASN A 220 -8.54 22.92 3.49
CA ASN A 220 -9.67 23.79 3.19
C ASN A 220 -10.89 22.99 2.73
N TYR A 221 -10.96 21.71 3.08
CA TYR A 221 -12.05 20.84 2.61
C TYR A 221 -13.36 21.11 3.34
N GLU A 222 -14.38 21.50 2.59
CA GLU A 222 -15.75 21.61 3.07
C GLU A 222 -16.61 20.45 2.53
N PRO A 223 -17.32 19.70 3.40
CA PRO A 223 -18.11 18.55 2.97
C PRO A 223 -19.39 18.96 2.23
N HIS A 224 -19.66 18.30 1.10
CA HIS A 224 -20.89 18.50 0.32
C HIS A 224 -21.86 17.34 0.56
N GLU A 225 -23.14 17.61 0.74
CA GLU A 225 -24.14 16.59 1.03
C GLU A 225 -24.22 15.51 -0.08
N GLY A 226 -24.29 14.24 0.33
CA GLY A 226 -24.34 13.08 -0.55
C GLY A 226 -23.03 12.75 -1.26
N ARG A 227 -21.93 13.44 -0.93
CA ARG A 227 -20.66 13.29 -1.64
C ARG A 227 -19.82 12.14 -1.10
N ALA A 228 -19.20 11.37 -2.01
CA ALA A 228 -18.15 10.43 -1.67
C ALA A 228 -16.79 11.16 -1.57
N VAL A 229 -15.99 10.77 -0.60
CA VAL A 229 -14.66 11.31 -0.33
C VAL A 229 -13.65 10.17 -0.40
N TYR A 230 -12.68 10.30 -1.28
CA TYR A 230 -11.46 9.51 -1.22
C TYR A 230 -10.43 10.30 -0.40
N ARG A 231 -10.18 9.88 0.85
CA ARG A 231 -9.13 10.54 1.63
C ARG A 231 -7.77 10.11 1.10
N PHE A 232 -6.90 11.08 0.91
CA PHE A 232 -5.50 10.92 0.53
C PHE A 232 -4.62 11.66 1.52
N PHE A 233 -4.73 11.24 2.77
CA PHE A 233 -3.90 11.62 3.89
C PHE A 233 -3.92 10.49 4.92
N GLU A 234 -2.81 10.31 5.62
CA GLU A 234 -2.65 9.31 6.68
C GLU A 234 -3.30 9.81 7.98
N LEU A 235 -3.81 8.91 8.83
CA LEU A 235 -4.54 9.36 10.02
C LEU A 235 -3.63 9.95 11.10
N PHE A 236 -2.32 9.68 11.08
CA PHE A 236 -1.37 10.37 11.96
C PHE A 236 -1.31 11.87 11.70
N ASP A 237 -1.59 12.29 10.46
CA ASP A 237 -1.55 13.68 10.03
C ASP A 237 -2.87 14.41 10.30
N LEU A 238 -3.94 13.67 10.60
CA LEU A 238 -5.27 14.24 10.87
C LEU A 238 -5.26 15.40 11.89
N PRO A 239 -4.51 15.35 13.01
CA PRO A 239 -4.43 16.48 13.94
C PRO A 239 -3.80 17.75 13.36
N ASN A 240 -3.03 17.63 12.28
CA ASN A 240 -2.37 18.76 11.60
C ASN A 240 -3.22 19.37 10.48
N ILE A 241 -4.37 18.77 10.12
CA ILE A 241 -5.21 19.23 9.02
C ILE A 241 -6.33 20.13 9.57
N PRO A 242 -6.29 21.46 9.33
CA PRO A 242 -7.32 22.37 9.81
C PRO A 242 -8.70 22.04 9.23
N GLY A 243 -9.76 22.31 10.00
CA GLY A 243 -11.15 22.20 9.52
C GLY A 243 -11.70 20.78 9.34
N MET A 244 -10.86 19.74 9.48
CA MET A 244 -11.27 18.35 9.23
C MET A 244 -12.36 17.84 10.19
N GLU A 245 -12.56 18.50 11.34
CA GLU A 245 -13.71 18.25 12.22
C GLU A 245 -15.06 18.32 11.50
N ASN A 246 -15.22 19.26 10.55
CA ASN A 246 -16.45 19.41 9.78
C ASN A 246 -16.72 18.17 8.91
N ALA A 247 -15.67 17.64 8.28
CA ALA A 247 -15.74 16.42 7.48
C ALA A 247 -15.98 15.18 8.34
N LEU A 248 -15.33 15.08 9.51
CA LEU A 248 -15.58 13.99 10.47
C LEU A 248 -17.05 13.99 10.94
N ARG A 249 -17.59 15.16 11.33
CA ARG A 249 -19.01 15.30 11.69
C ARG A 249 -19.91 14.93 10.51
N ALA A 250 -19.60 15.38 9.29
CA ALA A 250 -20.36 15.02 8.10
C ALA A 250 -20.36 13.52 7.81
N ASN A 251 -19.24 12.84 8.05
CA ASN A 251 -19.15 11.39 7.89
C ASN A 251 -19.97 10.66 8.97
N ALA A 252 -19.88 11.11 10.23
CA ALA A 252 -20.68 10.55 11.33
C ALA A 252 -22.19 10.74 11.09
N ASP A 253 -22.60 11.91 10.58
CA ASP A 253 -23.99 12.24 10.22
C ASP A 253 -24.46 11.55 8.92
N ARG A 254 -23.59 10.78 8.25
CA ARG A 254 -23.83 10.15 6.93
C ARG A 254 -24.16 11.14 5.81
N ARG A 255 -23.76 12.40 5.97
CA ARG A 255 -23.85 13.43 4.92
C ARG A 255 -22.80 13.22 3.84
N ILE A 256 -21.67 12.61 4.17
CA ILE A 256 -20.65 12.14 3.23
C ILE A 256 -20.28 10.69 3.52
N THR A 257 -19.59 10.05 2.58
CA THR A 257 -18.97 8.74 2.81
C THR A 257 -17.48 8.83 2.53
N VAL A 258 -16.65 8.42 3.49
CA VAL A 258 -15.18 8.49 3.39
C VAL A 258 -14.59 7.11 3.19
N THR A 259 -13.73 6.95 2.17
CA THR A 259 -12.88 5.76 1.99
C THR A 259 -11.43 6.20 1.69
N PRO A 260 -10.41 5.50 2.18
CA PRO A 260 -10.44 4.49 3.26
C PRO A 260 -11.05 5.06 4.56
N PRO A 261 -11.64 4.23 5.44
CA PRO A 261 -12.34 4.71 6.63
C PRO A 261 -11.40 5.35 7.64
N ILE A 262 -11.94 6.20 8.51
CA ILE A 262 -11.20 6.86 9.61
C ILE A 262 -11.04 5.86 10.77
N LYS A 263 -10.14 4.89 10.57
CA LYS A 263 -9.84 3.80 11.50
C LYS A 263 -8.34 3.62 11.62
N PRO A 264 -7.67 4.32 12.55
CA PRO A 264 -6.20 4.30 12.62
C PRO A 264 -5.66 2.91 12.96
N TYR A 265 -6.42 2.08 13.68
CA TYR A 265 -6.03 0.70 13.93
C TYR A 265 -5.92 -0.14 12.66
N LEU A 266 -6.54 0.22 11.53
CA LEU A 266 -6.37 -0.52 10.26
C LEU A 266 -5.09 -0.12 9.51
N GLU A 267 -4.45 0.99 9.87
CA GLU A 267 -3.20 1.48 9.27
C GLU A 267 -1.93 0.91 9.95
N GLU A 268 -2.13 0.08 10.98
CA GLU A 268 -1.07 -0.45 11.83
C GLU A 268 -0.28 -1.58 11.16
N LYS A 269 1.06 -1.44 11.14
CA LYS A 269 1.97 -2.55 10.78
C LYS A 269 1.92 -3.68 11.82
N MET A 270 1.45 -3.38 13.03
CA MET A 270 1.30 -4.30 14.16
C MET A 270 0.52 -5.56 13.82
N TRP A 271 -0.41 -5.47 12.88
CA TRP A 271 -1.20 -6.62 12.45
C TRP A 271 -0.35 -7.80 11.99
N PHE A 272 0.85 -7.55 11.46
CA PHE A 272 1.75 -8.64 11.07
C PHE A 272 2.31 -9.36 12.29
N ALA A 273 2.63 -8.65 13.38
CA ALA A 273 3.05 -9.29 14.63
C ALA A 273 1.88 -10.01 15.31
N LEU A 274 0.70 -9.38 15.39
CA LEU A 274 -0.52 -9.96 15.96
C LEU A 274 -0.97 -11.23 15.22
N PHE A 275 -0.74 -11.31 13.90
CA PHE A 275 -1.02 -12.49 13.09
C PHE A 275 -0.27 -13.74 13.58
N TRP A 276 0.94 -13.57 14.12
CA TRP A 276 1.79 -14.68 14.57
C TRP A 276 1.65 -15.05 16.04
N LEU A 277 0.91 -14.26 16.83
CA LEU A 277 0.72 -14.52 18.26
C LEU A 277 -0.15 -15.75 18.49
N GLN A 278 0.36 -16.70 19.27
CA GLN A 278 -0.32 -17.96 19.51
C GLN A 278 -1.71 -17.82 20.17
N PRO A 279 -1.95 -16.91 21.13
CA PRO A 279 -3.29 -16.68 21.68
C PRO A 279 -4.35 -16.28 20.63
N LEU A 280 -3.93 -15.70 19.50
CA LEU A 280 -4.82 -15.26 18.43
C LEU A 280 -4.97 -16.30 17.30
N ARG A 281 -4.24 -17.43 17.35
CA ARG A 281 -4.21 -18.42 16.27
C ARG A 281 -5.60 -18.97 15.92
N GLU A 282 -6.38 -19.37 16.91
CA GLU A 282 -7.72 -19.94 16.66
C GLU A 282 -8.71 -18.88 16.14
N PHE A 283 -8.55 -17.62 16.54
CA PHE A 283 -9.28 -16.51 15.95
C PHE A 283 -8.97 -16.39 14.45
N TRP A 284 -7.68 -16.36 14.07
CA TRP A 284 -7.28 -16.27 12.67
C TRP A 284 -7.75 -17.47 11.85
N ARG A 285 -7.61 -18.69 12.36
CA ARG A 285 -8.09 -19.91 11.67
C ARG A 285 -9.59 -19.85 11.40
N ARG A 286 -10.37 -19.37 12.37
CA ARG A 286 -11.84 -19.25 12.23
C ARG A 286 -12.23 -18.15 11.24
N GLU A 287 -11.71 -16.93 11.40
CA GLU A 287 -12.16 -15.78 10.61
C GLU A 287 -11.62 -15.79 9.17
N LEU A 288 -10.41 -16.31 8.96
CA LEU A 288 -9.81 -16.44 7.63
C LEU A 288 -10.20 -17.75 6.94
N GLY A 289 -10.49 -18.79 7.72
CA GLY A 289 -10.53 -20.17 7.25
C GLY A 289 -9.13 -20.77 7.10
N GLU A 290 -9.01 -22.08 7.33
CA GLU A 290 -7.72 -22.81 7.36
C GLU A 290 -6.86 -22.54 6.11
N LYS A 291 -7.48 -22.59 4.92
CA LYS A 291 -6.79 -22.41 3.64
C LYS A 291 -6.15 -21.02 3.52
N TYR A 292 -6.88 -19.96 3.86
CA TYR A 292 -6.36 -18.59 3.73
C TYR A 292 -5.36 -18.29 4.84
N PHE A 293 -5.56 -18.81 6.05
CA PHE A 293 -4.60 -18.68 7.13
C PHE A 293 -3.23 -19.26 6.76
N ILE A 294 -3.18 -20.51 6.26
CA ILE A 294 -1.92 -21.14 5.81
C ILE A 294 -1.28 -20.34 4.67
N LYS A 295 -2.07 -19.89 3.68
CA LYS A 295 -1.53 -19.09 2.57
C LYS A 295 -1.00 -17.73 3.00
N LEU A 296 -1.61 -17.09 3.98
CA LEU A 296 -1.08 -15.84 4.54
C LEU A 296 0.17 -16.08 5.39
N GLN A 297 0.29 -17.21 6.08
CA GLN A 297 1.52 -17.60 6.79
C GLN A 297 2.73 -17.79 5.86
N GLU A 298 2.51 -18.19 4.60
CA GLU A 298 3.58 -18.33 3.60
C GLU A 298 4.16 -16.96 3.17
N VAL A 299 3.35 -15.89 3.18
CA VAL A 299 3.71 -14.59 2.56
C VAL A 299 3.82 -13.43 3.55
N ILE A 300 3.16 -13.49 4.71
CA ILE A 300 3.36 -12.53 5.80
C ILE A 300 4.65 -12.93 6.53
N PRO A 301 5.68 -12.09 6.59
CA PRO A 301 6.92 -12.43 7.29
C PRO A 301 6.67 -12.59 8.79
N TYR A 302 7.46 -13.43 9.45
CA TYR A 302 7.36 -13.57 10.91
C TYR A 302 7.72 -12.25 11.59
N SER A 303 6.85 -11.82 12.51
CA SER A 303 6.96 -10.53 13.18
C SER A 303 6.68 -10.67 14.67
N TRP A 304 7.32 -9.82 15.46
CA TRP A 304 7.21 -9.74 16.91
C TRP A 304 6.81 -8.32 17.32
N LEU A 305 6.12 -8.22 18.46
CA LEU A 305 5.91 -6.95 19.16
C LEU A 305 7.10 -6.71 20.09
N LEU A 306 7.71 -5.52 20.06
CA LEU A 306 8.74 -5.12 21.02
C LEU A 306 8.14 -4.70 22.36
N ASP A 307 7.25 -5.54 22.90
CA ASP A 307 6.62 -5.33 24.20
C ASP A 307 7.67 -5.57 25.31
N PRO A 308 7.95 -4.58 26.18
CA PRO A 308 8.93 -4.71 27.26
C PRO A 308 8.42 -5.48 28.48
N THR A 309 7.20 -6.05 28.43
CA THR A 309 6.63 -6.83 29.54
C THR A 309 7.53 -8.02 29.91
N PRO A 310 7.99 -8.13 31.18
CA PRO A 310 8.86 -9.23 31.60
C PRO A 310 8.24 -10.60 31.40
N LEU A 311 9.02 -11.54 30.86
CA LEU A 311 8.59 -12.93 30.68
C LEU A 311 8.73 -13.73 31.99
N PRO A 312 7.85 -14.70 32.26
CA PRO A 312 8.08 -15.69 33.33
C PRO A 312 9.35 -16.49 33.05
N GLN A 313 10.09 -16.87 34.10
CA GLN A 313 11.42 -17.52 34.02
C GLN A 313 11.58 -18.74 33.08
N HIS A 314 10.48 -19.37 32.67
CA HIS A 314 10.45 -20.54 31.78
C HIS A 314 10.00 -20.21 30.34
N ALA A 315 9.75 -18.93 30.04
CA ALA A 315 9.26 -18.47 28.74
C ALA A 315 10.38 -17.77 27.95
N VAL A 316 10.25 -17.84 26.63
CA VAL A 316 11.16 -17.21 25.66
C VAL A 316 10.36 -16.53 24.55
N ILE A 317 10.98 -15.55 23.89
CA ILE A 317 10.47 -14.97 22.64
C ILE A 317 10.70 -15.99 21.52
N PRO A 318 9.63 -16.56 20.91
CA PRO A 318 9.76 -17.68 19.99
C PRO A 318 10.65 -17.35 18.79
N ARG A 319 11.46 -18.33 18.36
CA ARG A 319 12.38 -18.27 17.21
C ARG A 319 13.60 -17.36 17.38
N LEU A 320 13.60 -16.50 18.38
CA LEU A 320 14.78 -15.74 18.81
C LEU A 320 15.46 -16.41 20.02
N GLU A 321 14.69 -17.19 20.78
CA GLU A 321 15.16 -17.92 21.97
C GLU A 321 15.83 -17.02 23.02
N ILE A 322 15.31 -15.79 23.13
CA ILE A 322 15.71 -14.78 24.14
C ILE A 322 14.64 -14.64 25.22
N HIS A 323 15.05 -14.24 26.42
CA HIS A 323 14.17 -14.03 27.57
C HIS A 323 13.82 -12.54 27.76
N ASP A 324 14.72 -11.63 27.39
CA ASP A 324 14.54 -10.18 27.41
C ASP A 324 14.94 -9.58 26.04
N TRP A 325 14.19 -8.59 25.54
CA TRP A 325 14.52 -7.86 24.31
C TRP A 325 15.91 -7.22 24.32
N ARG A 326 16.48 -6.92 25.50
CA ARG A 326 17.87 -6.44 25.66
C ARG A 326 18.91 -7.46 25.24
N GLU A 327 18.56 -8.73 25.15
CA GLU A 327 19.42 -9.74 24.55
C GLU A 327 19.48 -9.59 23.03
N ALA A 328 18.38 -9.17 22.38
CA ALA A 328 18.36 -8.87 20.95
C ALA A 328 19.32 -7.72 20.60
N ALA A 329 19.54 -6.77 21.51
CA ALA A 329 20.54 -5.70 21.34
C ALA A 329 21.97 -6.25 21.18
N LYS A 330 22.26 -7.44 21.72
CA LYS A 330 23.58 -8.09 21.71
C LYS A 330 23.79 -9.05 20.54
N PHE A 331 22.79 -9.24 19.68
CA PHE A 331 22.90 -10.12 18.50
C PHE A 331 24.10 -9.74 17.64
N SER A 332 24.72 -10.68 16.93
CA SER A 332 25.76 -10.33 15.97
C SER A 332 25.15 -9.82 14.65
N GLN A 333 25.92 -9.18 13.77
CA GLN A 333 25.39 -8.62 12.51
C GLN A 333 24.67 -9.68 11.64
N LYS A 334 25.17 -10.93 11.64
CA LYS A 334 24.56 -12.07 10.92
C LYS A 334 23.24 -12.54 11.52
N ASP A 335 23.00 -12.26 12.80
CA ASP A 335 21.77 -12.66 13.51
C ASP A 335 20.70 -11.55 13.45
N ARG A 336 21.00 -10.44 12.75
CA ARG A 336 20.15 -9.25 12.64
C ARG A 336 19.57 -9.03 11.25
N ASP A 337 19.27 -10.11 10.52
CA ASP A 337 18.38 -10.04 9.35
C ASP A 337 16.92 -9.81 9.81
N LEU A 338 16.74 -8.66 10.45
CA LEU A 338 15.58 -8.23 11.20
C LEU A 338 15.35 -6.73 10.91
N LEU A 339 14.12 -6.38 10.57
CA LEU A 339 13.66 -5.02 10.35
C LEU A 339 12.97 -4.53 11.62
N LEU A 340 13.42 -3.39 12.14
CA LEU A 340 12.64 -2.59 13.07
C LEU A 340 11.73 -1.66 12.27
N LYS A 341 10.43 -1.68 12.59
CA LYS A 341 9.43 -0.80 11.98
C LYS A 341 8.57 -0.19 13.07
N VAL A 342 8.52 1.13 13.12
CA VAL A 342 7.51 1.82 13.93
C VAL A 342 6.13 1.43 13.39
N SER A 343 5.25 0.99 14.29
CA SER A 343 3.93 0.51 13.94
C SER A 343 2.91 1.64 13.96
N GLY A 344 2.40 2.00 12.78
CA GLY A 344 1.26 2.89 12.55
C GLY A 344 1.31 4.23 13.28
N PHE A 345 0.39 5.12 12.92
CA PHE A 345 0.19 6.44 13.52
C PHE A 345 1.49 7.27 13.80
N SER A 346 2.41 7.37 12.84
CA SER A 346 3.67 8.09 13.01
C SER A 346 4.07 8.80 11.71
N PRO A 347 4.63 10.02 11.76
CA PRO A 347 5.21 10.67 10.59
C PRO A 347 6.43 9.92 10.03
N LEU A 348 7.01 9.00 10.81
CA LEU A 348 8.07 8.10 10.33
C LEU A 348 7.50 6.88 9.59
N GLY A 349 6.19 6.67 9.63
CA GLY A 349 5.50 5.48 9.11
C GLY A 349 5.48 5.37 7.59
N TRP A 350 5.82 6.45 6.87
CA TRP A 350 5.85 6.50 5.42
C TRP A 350 7.29 6.48 4.84
N GLY A 351 7.47 5.74 3.75
CA GLY A 351 8.77 5.54 3.10
C GLY A 351 9.77 4.71 3.92
N SER A 352 11.07 4.93 3.70
CA SER A 352 12.15 4.23 4.40
C SER A 352 12.54 4.85 5.76
N ARG A 353 11.88 5.96 6.17
CA ARG A 353 12.30 6.77 7.34
C ARG A 353 12.10 6.07 8.68
N GLY A 354 11.05 5.26 8.82
CA GLY A 354 10.72 4.52 10.05
C GLY A 354 11.18 3.06 10.05
N ILE A 355 12.04 2.67 9.10
CA ILE A 355 12.51 1.29 8.93
C ILE A 355 14.02 1.23 9.11
N ALA A 356 14.49 0.27 9.90
CA ALA A 356 15.92 -0.01 10.06
C ALA A 356 16.20 -1.50 9.90
N LEU A 357 17.18 -1.86 9.06
CA LEU A 357 17.67 -3.22 8.92
C LEU A 357 18.84 -3.43 9.88
N GLY A 358 18.68 -4.33 10.84
CA GLY A 358 19.67 -4.53 11.90
C GLY A 358 21.04 -4.97 11.39
N SER A 359 21.10 -5.72 10.27
CA SER A 359 22.35 -6.15 9.65
C SER A 359 23.10 -5.02 8.91
N ASP A 360 22.47 -3.86 8.70
CA ASP A 360 23.13 -2.66 8.13
C ASP A 360 23.61 -1.67 9.19
N LEU A 361 23.27 -1.90 10.46
CA LEU A 361 23.58 -0.97 11.53
C LEU A 361 24.83 -1.40 12.30
N PRO A 362 25.70 -0.44 12.68
CA PRO A 362 26.70 -0.66 13.72
C PRO A 362 26.04 -1.14 15.02
N HIS A 363 26.77 -1.90 15.84
CA HIS A 363 26.25 -2.47 17.08
C HIS A 363 25.57 -1.45 17.98
N ALA A 364 26.26 -0.33 18.26
CA ALA A 364 25.76 0.72 19.14
C ALA A 364 24.46 1.37 18.63
N GLU A 365 24.31 1.52 17.32
CA GLU A 365 23.11 2.11 16.72
C GLU A 365 21.92 1.14 16.77
N TRP A 366 22.16 -0.15 16.58
CA TRP A 366 21.13 -1.19 16.77
C TRP A 366 20.64 -1.24 18.22
N GLU A 367 21.55 -1.29 19.18
CA GLU A 367 21.24 -1.30 20.61
C GLU A 367 20.43 -0.08 21.01
N LYS A 368 20.85 1.11 20.56
CA LYS A 368 20.11 2.36 20.79
C LYS A 368 18.68 2.30 20.26
N ARG A 369 18.47 1.70 19.09
CA ARG A 369 17.13 1.56 18.50
C ARG A 369 16.25 0.56 19.24
N ILE A 370 16.83 -0.55 19.72
CA ILE A 370 16.11 -1.50 20.57
C ILE A 370 15.68 -0.84 21.87
N GLU A 371 16.58 -0.17 22.60
CA GLU A 371 16.24 0.51 23.86
C GLU A 371 15.20 1.62 23.63
N HIS A 372 15.32 2.38 22.53
CA HIS A 372 14.32 3.38 22.18
C HIS A 372 12.94 2.77 21.91
N ALA A 373 12.87 1.66 21.17
CA ALA A 373 11.64 0.95 20.87
C ALA A 373 10.98 0.40 22.15
N LEU A 374 11.77 -0.13 23.09
CA LEU A 374 11.26 -0.61 24.38
C LEU A 374 10.74 0.53 25.24
N ALA A 375 11.48 1.65 25.32
CA ALA A 375 11.11 2.81 26.11
C ALA A 375 9.85 3.52 25.60
N THR A 376 9.60 3.47 24.29
CA THR A 376 8.47 4.17 23.63
C THR A 376 7.30 3.26 23.28
N PHE A 377 7.35 1.97 23.60
CA PHE A 377 6.36 0.98 23.16
C PHE A 377 4.91 1.38 23.47
N GLN A 378 4.64 1.99 24.63
CA GLN A 378 3.30 2.39 25.07
C GLN A 378 2.72 3.61 24.31
N SER A 379 3.58 4.39 23.64
CA SER A 379 3.17 5.59 22.88
C SER A 379 3.45 5.49 21.39
N SER A 380 4.41 4.65 20.97
CA SER A 380 4.84 4.47 19.59
C SER A 380 5.33 3.03 19.43
N PRO A 381 4.41 2.04 19.42
CA PRO A 381 4.76 0.63 19.33
C PRO A 381 5.68 0.35 18.15
N THR A 382 6.67 -0.52 18.34
CA THR A 382 7.57 -0.96 17.27
C THR A 382 7.43 -2.45 17.07
N ILE A 383 7.40 -2.89 15.82
CA ILE A 383 7.51 -4.30 15.47
C ILE A 383 8.94 -4.63 15.04
N LEU A 384 9.34 -5.85 15.33
CA LEU A 384 10.48 -6.49 14.71
C LEU A 384 9.96 -7.49 13.68
N GLN A 385 10.58 -7.55 12.52
CA GLN A 385 10.12 -8.38 11.43
C GLN A 385 11.30 -9.06 10.78
N LYS A 386 11.17 -10.34 10.43
CA LYS A 386 12.20 -11.04 9.67
C LYS A 386 12.44 -10.33 8.33
N PHE A 387 13.70 -10.00 8.04
CA PHE A 387 14.07 -9.46 6.74
C PHE A 387 14.11 -10.56 5.68
N HIS A 388 13.58 -10.27 4.49
CA HIS A 388 13.64 -11.15 3.34
C HIS A 388 14.34 -10.42 2.20
N LYS A 389 15.47 -10.98 1.75
CA LYS A 389 16.23 -10.44 0.63
C LYS A 389 15.50 -10.77 -0.68
N GLY A 390 15.18 -9.75 -1.47
CA GLY A 390 14.54 -9.94 -2.77
C GLY A 390 15.45 -10.66 -3.77
N ALA A 391 14.90 -11.38 -4.73
CA ALA A 391 15.65 -11.96 -5.84
C ALA A 391 16.14 -10.87 -6.80
N LEU A 392 17.13 -11.22 -7.64
CA LEU A 392 17.66 -10.35 -8.67
C LEU A 392 17.02 -10.68 -10.01
N PHE A 393 16.58 -9.64 -10.71
CA PHE A 393 15.97 -9.69 -12.03
C PHE A 393 16.75 -8.79 -12.97
N ASP A 394 16.93 -9.24 -14.20
CA ASP A 394 17.50 -8.41 -15.27
C ASP A 394 16.37 -7.68 -15.99
N HIS A 395 16.46 -6.36 -16.09
CA HIS A 395 15.48 -5.52 -16.79
C HIS A 395 16.17 -4.41 -17.56
N GLN A 396 15.64 -4.07 -18.74
CA GLN A 396 16.24 -3.02 -19.58
C GLN A 396 15.67 -1.64 -19.26
N TYR A 397 16.48 -0.60 -19.41
CA TYR A 397 16.07 0.79 -19.27
C TYR A 397 16.85 1.68 -20.25
N TRP A 398 16.31 2.86 -20.55
CA TRP A 398 17.07 3.87 -21.28
C TRP A 398 17.90 4.68 -20.31
N ASP A 399 19.21 4.70 -20.54
CA ASP A 399 20.15 5.51 -19.79
C ASP A 399 19.89 7.01 -20.06
N PRO A 400 19.62 7.84 -19.05
CA PRO A 400 19.35 9.26 -19.27
C PRO A 400 20.54 10.01 -19.89
N ASP A 401 21.77 9.58 -19.58
CA ASP A 401 23.00 10.26 -20.01
C ASP A 401 23.39 9.90 -21.44
N SER A 402 23.42 8.61 -21.79
CA SER A 402 23.81 8.17 -23.14
C SER A 402 22.64 8.03 -24.12
N GLY A 403 21.40 7.93 -23.63
CA GLY A 403 20.22 7.60 -24.43
C GLY A 403 20.16 6.14 -24.87
N GLU A 404 21.17 5.33 -24.54
CA GLU A 404 21.27 3.93 -24.95
C GLU A 404 20.45 3.01 -24.04
N LEU A 405 20.08 1.85 -24.57
CA LEU A 405 19.39 0.83 -23.81
C LEU A 405 20.40 0.00 -22.99
N LYS A 406 20.35 0.12 -21.67
CA LYS A 406 21.20 -0.64 -20.73
C LYS A 406 20.38 -1.69 -19.98
N ALA A 407 21.05 -2.74 -19.52
CA ALA A 407 20.46 -3.73 -18.61
C ALA A 407 20.79 -3.37 -17.16
N MET A 408 19.79 -3.46 -16.29
CA MET A 408 19.92 -3.36 -14.84
C MET A 408 19.64 -4.72 -14.22
N LYS A 409 20.56 -5.19 -13.38
CA LYS A 409 20.26 -6.25 -12.41
C LYS A 409 19.72 -5.60 -11.15
N GLY A 410 18.44 -5.84 -10.84
CA GLY A 410 17.75 -5.16 -9.75
C GLY A 410 16.83 -6.06 -8.93
N ARG A 411 16.39 -5.56 -7.78
CA ARG A 411 15.38 -6.19 -6.93
C ARG A 411 14.02 -5.56 -7.19
N VAL A 412 12.98 -6.39 -7.15
CA VAL A 412 11.63 -5.97 -7.54
C VAL A 412 10.73 -5.87 -6.33
N ARG A 413 10.10 -4.70 -6.17
CA ARG A 413 8.89 -4.51 -5.38
C ARG A 413 7.70 -4.46 -6.33
N LEU A 414 6.82 -5.45 -6.22
CA LEU A 414 5.59 -5.54 -7.00
C LEU A 414 4.41 -5.06 -6.14
N CYS A 415 3.68 -4.07 -6.64
CA CYS A 415 2.52 -3.48 -5.97
C CYS A 415 1.26 -3.76 -6.81
N PRO A 416 0.58 -4.90 -6.62
CA PRO A 416 -0.73 -5.14 -7.22
C PRO A 416 -1.79 -4.24 -6.58
N TYR A 417 -2.68 -3.68 -7.40
CA TYR A 417 -3.81 -2.88 -6.95
C TYR A 417 -5.09 -3.69 -7.03
N TYR A 418 -5.66 -3.97 -5.86
CA TYR A 418 -6.95 -4.63 -5.76
C TYR A 418 -8.03 -3.64 -5.40
N PHE A 419 -9.13 -3.66 -6.16
CA PHE A 419 -10.31 -2.85 -5.89
C PHE A 419 -11.43 -3.75 -5.36
N VAL A 420 -12.06 -3.31 -4.27
CA VAL A 420 -13.19 -4.01 -3.65
C VAL A 420 -14.49 -3.51 -4.29
N GLU A 421 -14.86 -4.17 -5.38
CA GLU A 421 -16.03 -3.84 -6.19
C GLU A 421 -17.26 -4.54 -5.61
N ARG A 422 -18.01 -3.82 -4.76
CA ARG A 422 -19.05 -4.39 -3.90
C ARG A 422 -18.43 -5.42 -2.95
N ASP A 423 -18.58 -6.71 -3.22
CA ASP A 423 -18.01 -7.81 -2.43
C ASP A 423 -16.97 -8.64 -3.21
N ARG A 424 -16.58 -8.18 -4.41
CA ARG A 424 -15.59 -8.87 -5.24
C ARG A 424 -14.29 -8.08 -5.29
N VAL A 425 -13.20 -8.76 -4.96
CA VAL A 425 -11.86 -8.18 -5.06
C VAL A 425 -11.31 -8.42 -6.46
N ARG A 426 -10.91 -7.35 -7.16
CA ARG A 426 -10.41 -7.40 -8.54
C ARG A 426 -9.01 -6.82 -8.63
N LEU A 427 -8.07 -7.57 -9.20
CA LEU A 427 -6.77 -7.06 -9.62
C LEU A 427 -6.95 -6.18 -10.86
N ARG A 428 -6.61 -4.90 -10.77
CA ARG A 428 -6.85 -3.91 -11.85
C ARG A 428 -5.57 -3.29 -12.43
N GLY A 429 -4.43 -3.61 -11.85
CA GLY A 429 -3.11 -3.20 -12.29
C GLY A 429 -2.05 -3.69 -11.32
N ALA A 430 -0.79 -3.69 -11.75
CA ALA A 430 0.32 -4.01 -10.87
C ALA A 430 1.55 -3.20 -11.29
N LEU A 431 2.06 -2.38 -10.36
CA LEU A 431 3.25 -1.58 -10.56
C LEU A 431 4.48 -2.36 -10.12
N ALA A 432 5.48 -2.47 -10.98
CA ALA A 432 6.79 -3.00 -10.61
C ALA A 432 7.77 -1.84 -10.44
N THR A 433 8.40 -1.77 -9.26
CA THR A 433 9.56 -0.93 -8.97
C THR A 433 10.80 -1.82 -8.97
N ILE A 434 11.69 -1.64 -9.94
CA ILE A 434 12.97 -2.34 -10.00
C ILE A 434 14.06 -1.38 -9.52
N ALA A 435 14.64 -1.65 -8.34
CA ALA A 435 15.75 -0.87 -7.80
C ALA A 435 17.09 -1.59 -8.02
N PRO A 436 18.21 -0.87 -8.16
CA PRO A 436 19.54 -1.46 -8.31
C PRO A 436 19.89 -2.50 -7.23
N ALA A 437 20.70 -3.51 -7.57
CA ALA A 437 20.97 -4.68 -6.73
C ALA A 437 21.57 -4.38 -5.34
N ASP A 438 22.27 -3.24 -5.21
CA ASP A 438 22.86 -2.71 -3.97
C ASP A 438 21.81 -2.12 -3.03
N LYS A 439 20.64 -1.73 -3.55
CA LYS A 439 19.54 -1.22 -2.74
C LYS A 439 18.81 -2.36 -2.03
N LYS A 440 18.53 -2.14 -0.74
CA LYS A 440 17.79 -3.07 0.12
C LYS A 440 16.36 -2.61 0.43
N PHE A 441 16.16 -1.29 0.55
CA PHE A 441 14.83 -0.69 0.62
C PHE A 441 14.35 -0.36 -0.79
N LEU A 442 13.27 -1.01 -1.20
CA LEU A 442 12.73 -0.90 -2.56
C LEU A 442 11.60 0.12 -2.54
N HIS A 443 11.83 1.30 -3.14
CA HIS A 443 10.82 2.34 -3.30
C HIS A 443 11.08 3.13 -4.60
N GLY A 444 10.14 3.98 -5.00
CA GLY A 444 10.34 4.88 -6.13
C GLY A 444 11.48 5.86 -5.83
N MET A 445 12.49 5.86 -6.70
CA MET A 445 13.69 6.71 -6.65
C MET A 445 14.18 6.94 -8.09
N SER A 446 15.00 7.97 -8.32
CA SER A 446 15.53 8.32 -9.65
C SER A 446 16.30 7.18 -10.31
N GLU A 447 17.00 6.37 -9.51
CA GLU A 447 17.76 5.21 -9.98
C GLU A 447 16.91 3.95 -10.21
N ALA A 448 15.59 3.99 -9.93
CA ALA A 448 14.70 2.84 -10.08
C ALA A 448 13.91 2.90 -11.39
N ILE A 449 13.57 1.74 -11.92
CA ILE A 449 12.67 1.58 -13.07
C ILE A 449 11.26 1.37 -12.53
N LEU A 450 10.31 2.18 -13.00
CA LEU A 450 8.88 2.02 -12.70
C LEU A 450 8.13 1.69 -13.99
N VAL A 451 7.52 0.50 -14.03
CA VAL A 451 6.81 -0.03 -15.19
C VAL A 451 5.53 -0.74 -14.76
N PRO A 452 4.52 -0.83 -15.64
CA PRO A 452 3.40 -1.71 -15.37
C PRO A 452 3.87 -3.17 -15.49
N SER A 453 3.09 -4.08 -14.95
CA SER A 453 3.35 -5.51 -15.09
C SER A 453 2.50 -6.11 -16.21
N LYS A 454 3.00 -7.17 -16.82
CA LYS A 454 2.31 -7.92 -17.88
C LYS A 454 2.29 -9.41 -17.61
N THR A 455 1.35 -10.12 -18.21
CA THR A 455 1.36 -11.58 -18.21
C THR A 455 2.37 -12.08 -19.23
N HIS A 456 3.40 -12.79 -18.77
CA HIS A 456 4.37 -13.44 -19.67
C HIS A 456 3.79 -14.76 -20.18
N LEU A 457 3.83 -14.96 -21.50
CA LEU A 457 3.39 -16.20 -22.17
C LEU A 457 4.25 -17.41 -21.81
#